data_AF-A0A095C1G9-F1
#
_entry.id   AF-A0A095C1G9-F1
#
_cell.length_a   1.000
_cell.length_b   1.000
_cell.length_c   1.000
_cell.angle_alpha   90.00
_cell.angle_beta   90.00
_cell.angle_gamma   90.00
#
_symmetry.space_group_name_H-M   'P 1'
#
loop_
_entity.id
_entity.type
_entity.pdbx_description
1 polymer ?
#
loop_
_entity_poly.entity_id
_entity_poly.type
_entity_poly.pdbx_seq_one_letter_code
_entity_poly.pdbx_strand_id
1 'polypeptide(L)'
;MARPAAEFLQTTGALRQLRRLGVATRSCYGARHQHQSTPSPARRPSPYRLLQPHAFLAEFAPLHVNGWRVDALEDAEKLLEADRVEEVLDGAQAMQKGDLQGRRLVRVFELGEGKEGWRRLIKFVGQVGQVIEDQDHHPTIHISSFSDYISRSPSLLSFQTQTQSQTDYIVELSTHTHTPLPPYPLPAKGNKMRPGVTGKDIKLAQKVEEVYGELVGKVEVKEE
;
A
#
# COMPACT_ATOMS: atom_id res chain seq x y z
N MET A 1 50.54 -11.61 23.95
CA MET A 1 51.05 -11.05 25.22
C MET A 1 51.90 -9.83 24.88
N ALA A 2 51.89 -8.69 25.53
CA ALA A 2 51.08 -8.08 26.58
C ALA A 2 51.32 -6.55 26.46
N ARG A 3 50.29 -5.73 26.68
CA ARG A 3 50.43 -4.27 26.86
C ARG A 3 50.97 -3.98 28.26
N PRO A 4 51.71 -2.89 28.50
CA PRO A 4 51.76 -2.26 29.81
C PRO A 4 50.75 -1.10 29.92
N ALA A 5 50.14 -1.04 31.11
CA ALA A 5 49.30 0.02 31.65
C ALA A 5 50.20 1.04 32.39
N ALA A 6 49.88 2.33 32.45
CA ALA A 6 49.08 3.04 33.47
C ALA A 6 49.97 4.07 34.19
N GLU A 7 49.43 5.28 34.42
CA GLU A 7 49.72 6.24 35.52
C GLU A 7 49.02 7.56 35.11
N PHE A 8 47.83 7.93 35.59
CA PHE A 8 47.42 8.36 36.94
C PHE A 8 48.26 9.50 37.54
N LEU A 9 47.77 10.73 37.38
CA LEU A 9 48.03 11.84 38.29
C LEU A 9 46.70 12.46 38.73
N GLN A 10 46.27 12.10 39.95
CA GLN A 10 45.56 12.99 40.87
C GLN A 10 46.63 13.94 41.45
N THR A 11 46.39 15.19 41.87
CA THR A 11 45.68 15.61 43.10
C THR A 11 45.95 17.14 43.19
N THR A 12 45.00 18.04 43.45
CA THR A 12 44.64 18.63 44.78
C THR A 12 43.85 19.92 44.43
N GLY A 13 42.65 20.21 44.95
CA GLY A 13 42.33 20.63 46.33
C GLY A 13 42.83 22.07 46.60
N ALA A 14 42.09 23.10 47.01
CA ALA A 14 40.73 23.20 47.53
C ALA A 14 40.30 24.69 47.71
N LEU A 15 38.99 24.94 47.61
CA LEU A 15 38.13 25.77 48.50
C LEU A 15 38.33 27.30 48.73
N ARG A 16 37.26 28.07 48.45
CA ARG A 16 36.37 28.86 49.38
C ARG A 16 35.69 30.01 48.60
N GLN A 17 34.38 29.95 48.30
CA GLN A 17 33.20 30.30 49.12
C GLN A 17 33.05 31.77 49.58
N LEU A 18 31.98 32.37 49.04
CA LEU A 18 30.90 33.15 49.69
C LEU A 18 31.02 34.67 49.92
N ARG A 19 30.00 35.35 49.36
CA ARG A 19 29.14 36.48 49.84
C ARG A 19 28.98 37.52 48.71
N ARG A 20 27.83 38.16 48.44
CA ARG A 20 26.48 38.17 49.02
C ARG A 20 25.54 38.88 48.01
N LEU A 21 24.30 38.40 47.95
CA LEU A 21 23.01 39.10 47.79
C LEU A 21 22.94 40.45 47.02
N GLY A 22 22.22 40.42 45.90
CA GLY A 22 21.53 41.57 45.32
C GLY A 22 20.22 41.10 44.68
N VAL A 23 19.11 41.26 45.40
CA VAL A 23 17.74 41.04 44.93
C VAL A 23 17.36 42.17 43.98
N ALA A 24 16.86 41.85 42.79
CA ALA A 24 16.18 42.81 41.92
C ALA A 24 15.00 42.14 41.18
N THR A 25 13.85 42.22 41.86
CA THR A 25 12.49 42.43 41.35
C THR A 25 12.11 41.91 39.96
N ARG A 26 11.15 40.96 39.97
CA ARG A 26 10.23 40.65 38.86
C ARG A 26 9.64 41.94 38.28
N SER A 27 9.85 42.15 36.98
CA SER A 27 9.03 43.07 36.18
C SER A 27 8.11 42.24 35.29
N CYS A 28 6.85 42.20 35.70
CA CYS A 28 5.73 41.61 34.99
C CYS A 28 5.17 42.64 33.99
N TYR A 29 5.80 42.75 32.82
CA TYR A 29 5.15 43.31 31.64
C TYR A 29 5.03 42.23 30.59
N GLY A 30 3.81 41.72 30.44
CA GLY A 30 3.44 40.74 29.45
C GLY A 30 3.60 41.30 28.05
N ALA A 31 4.67 40.90 27.37
CA ALA A 31 4.66 40.83 25.93
C ALA A 31 3.69 39.71 25.55
N ARG A 32 2.44 40.10 25.20
CA ARG A 32 1.50 39.23 24.49
C ARG A 32 2.12 38.93 23.12
N HIS A 33 2.98 37.91 23.06
CA HIS A 33 3.16 37.16 21.82
C HIS A 33 1.81 36.51 21.53
N GLN A 34 1.00 37.16 20.71
CA GLN A 34 -0.01 36.49 19.91
C GLN A 34 0.75 35.53 19.00
N HIS A 35 1.08 34.34 19.51
CA HIS A 35 1.29 33.19 18.65
C HIS A 35 -0.04 32.98 17.94
N GLN A 36 -0.14 33.49 16.72
CA GLN A 36 -1.04 32.93 15.73
C GLN A 36 -0.65 31.46 15.63
N SER A 37 -1.38 30.60 16.35
CA SER A 37 -1.35 29.17 16.15
C SER A 37 -1.89 28.96 14.74
N THR A 38 -0.98 28.90 13.76
CA THR A 38 -1.30 28.32 12.45
C THR A 38 -1.97 26.99 12.74
N PRO A 39 -3.20 26.74 12.23
CA PRO A 39 -3.86 25.47 12.47
C PRO A 39 -2.90 24.38 11.97
N SER A 40 -2.52 23.47 12.86
CA SER A 40 -1.70 22.33 12.50
C SER A 40 -2.38 21.63 11.32
N PRO A 41 -1.67 21.37 10.21
CA PRO A 41 -2.28 20.70 9.06
C PRO A 41 -2.93 19.41 9.55
N ALA A 42 -4.14 19.13 9.06
CA ALA A 42 -4.88 17.95 9.44
C ALA A 42 -3.95 16.73 9.33
N ARG A 43 -3.74 16.02 10.44
CA ARG A 43 -2.90 14.82 10.45
C ARG A 43 -3.49 13.86 9.42
N ARG A 44 -2.73 13.61 8.35
CA ARG A 44 -3.13 12.62 7.35
C ARG A 44 -3.30 11.27 8.05
N PRO A 45 -4.41 10.55 7.81
CA PRO A 45 -4.58 9.24 8.40
C PRO A 45 -3.46 8.29 7.94
N SER A 46 -3.08 7.34 8.80
CA SER A 46 -2.11 6.30 8.44
C SER A 46 -2.55 5.56 7.16
N PRO A 47 -1.63 5.25 6.23
CA PRO A 47 -1.98 4.62 4.96
C PRO A 47 -2.42 3.16 5.12
N TYR A 48 -2.10 2.51 6.25
CA TYR A 48 -2.58 1.15 6.60
C TYR A 48 -4.00 1.16 7.17
N ARG A 49 -4.65 2.33 7.24
CA ARG A 49 -6.00 2.44 7.75
C ARG A 49 -6.99 2.06 6.65
N LEU A 50 -8.04 1.32 7.03
CA LEU A 50 -9.18 1.15 6.14
C LEU A 50 -9.75 2.52 5.77
N LEU A 51 -9.94 2.71 4.47
CA LEU A 51 -10.51 3.93 3.94
C LEU A 51 -12.00 3.99 4.25
N GLN A 52 -12.50 5.20 4.47
CA GLN A 52 -13.93 5.42 4.49
C GLN A 52 -14.50 5.17 3.08
N PRO A 53 -15.73 4.66 2.93
CA PRO A 53 -16.27 4.29 1.62
C PRO A 53 -16.20 5.40 0.57
N HIS A 54 -16.48 6.65 0.96
CA HIS A 54 -16.42 7.80 0.04
C HIS A 54 -14.98 8.12 -0.42
N ALA A 55 -14.00 8.05 0.49
CA ALA A 55 -12.60 8.29 0.18
C ALA A 55 -12.06 7.17 -0.73
N PHE A 56 -12.42 5.92 -0.42
CA PHE A 56 -12.10 4.77 -1.27
C PHE A 56 -12.62 4.96 -2.69
N LEU A 57 -13.91 5.29 -2.86
CA LEU A 57 -14.50 5.46 -4.20
C LEU A 57 -13.80 6.56 -5.00
N ALA A 58 -13.45 7.67 -4.35
CA ALA A 58 -12.75 8.78 -5.01
C ALA A 58 -11.33 8.37 -5.47
N GLU A 59 -10.58 7.68 -4.61
CA GLU A 59 -9.21 7.26 -4.93
C GLU A 59 -9.16 6.05 -5.88
N PHE A 60 -10.17 5.18 -5.83
CA PHE A 60 -10.23 3.96 -6.66
C PHE A 60 -10.80 4.21 -8.06
N ALA A 61 -11.62 5.23 -8.27
CA ALA A 61 -12.26 5.47 -9.57
C ALA A 61 -11.28 5.50 -10.77
N PRO A 62 -10.10 6.16 -10.70
CA PRO A 62 -9.13 6.10 -11.79
C PRO A 62 -8.57 4.69 -12.03
N LEU A 63 -8.28 3.94 -10.96
CA LEU A 63 -7.80 2.57 -11.04
C LEU A 63 -8.85 1.65 -11.68
N HIS A 64 -10.12 1.85 -11.35
CA HIS A 64 -11.21 1.09 -11.94
C HIS A 64 -11.28 1.27 -13.46
N VAL A 65 -11.08 2.51 -13.94
CA VAL A 65 -10.99 2.83 -15.38
C VAL A 65 -9.81 2.11 -16.02
N ASN A 66 -8.66 2.05 -15.33
CA ASN A 66 -7.48 1.30 -15.80
C ASN A 66 -7.65 -0.23 -15.74
N GLY A 67 -8.80 -0.73 -15.28
CA GLY A 67 -9.14 -2.15 -15.29
C GLY A 67 -8.92 -2.85 -13.95
N TRP A 68 -8.61 -2.13 -12.86
CA TRP A 68 -8.57 -2.73 -11.53
C TRP A 68 -9.98 -3.10 -11.08
N ARG A 69 -10.07 -4.21 -10.35
CA ARG A 69 -11.31 -4.70 -9.76
C ARG A 69 -11.13 -4.94 -8.26
N VAL A 70 -12.24 -4.87 -7.53
CA VAL A 70 -12.31 -5.24 -6.11
C VAL A 70 -12.92 -6.62 -6.04
N ASP A 71 -12.17 -7.58 -5.52
CA ASP A 71 -12.65 -8.94 -5.34
C ASP A 71 -12.71 -9.34 -3.88
N ALA A 72 -13.51 -10.38 -3.62
CA ALA A 72 -13.45 -11.08 -2.36
C ALA A 72 -12.05 -11.68 -2.19
N LEU A 73 -11.48 -11.49 -1.02
CA LEU A 73 -10.37 -12.29 -0.54
C LEU A 73 -10.97 -13.64 -0.17
N GLU A 74 -11.10 -14.55 -1.14
CA GLU A 74 -11.46 -15.93 -0.85
C GLU A 74 -10.43 -16.51 0.13
N ASP A 75 -10.91 -17.09 1.23
CA ASP A 75 -10.03 -17.79 2.17
C ASP A 75 -9.32 -18.89 1.38
N ALA A 76 -8.00 -18.77 1.22
CA ALA A 76 -7.18 -19.69 0.44
C ALA A 76 -7.31 -21.17 0.86
N GLU A 77 -7.92 -21.43 2.03
CA GLU A 77 -8.23 -22.76 2.56
C GLU A 77 -9.49 -23.38 1.93
N LYS A 78 -10.50 -22.60 1.48
CA LYS A 78 -11.77 -23.14 0.98
C LYS A 78 -11.69 -23.75 -0.43
N LEU A 79 -10.64 -23.46 -1.21
CA LEU A 79 -10.44 -24.06 -2.54
C LEU A 79 -9.85 -25.48 -2.49
N LEU A 80 -9.33 -25.92 -1.34
CA LEU A 80 -8.89 -27.31 -1.14
C LEU A 80 -10.04 -28.25 -0.76
N GLU A 81 -11.24 -27.71 -0.48
CA GLU A 81 -12.45 -28.48 -0.15
C GLU A 81 -13.59 -28.16 -1.13
N ALA A 82 -13.33 -28.32 -2.43
CA ALA A 82 -14.34 -28.14 -3.46
C ALA A 82 -15.33 -29.33 -3.48
N ASP A 83 -16.38 -29.25 -2.65
CA ASP A 83 -17.65 -29.98 -2.88
C ASP A 83 -18.90 -29.19 -2.46
N ARG A 84 -18.84 -27.84 -2.41
CA ARG A 84 -20.03 -27.01 -2.08
C ARG A 84 -20.13 -25.77 -2.96
N VAL A 85 -20.77 -25.96 -4.12
CA VAL A 85 -21.07 -24.91 -5.11
C VAL A 85 -22.11 -23.89 -4.60
N GLU A 86 -22.87 -24.20 -3.54
CA GLU A 86 -23.94 -23.33 -3.04
C GLU A 86 -23.46 -22.15 -2.15
N GLU A 87 -22.29 -22.24 -1.51
CA GLU A 87 -21.84 -21.19 -0.57
C GLU A 87 -21.22 -19.96 -1.28
N VAL A 88 -20.87 -20.08 -2.57
CA VAL A 88 -20.21 -19.03 -3.37
C VAL A 88 -21.18 -17.90 -3.73
N LEU A 89 -22.47 -18.20 -3.86
CA LEU A 89 -23.50 -17.20 -4.19
C LEU A 89 -23.88 -16.32 -2.99
N ASP A 90 -23.73 -16.82 -1.75
CA ASP A 90 -23.99 -16.06 -0.52
C ASP A 90 -22.87 -15.07 -0.18
N GLY A 91 -21.62 -15.35 -0.57
CA GLY A 91 -20.50 -14.40 -0.43
C GLY A 91 -20.66 -13.12 -1.27
N ALA A 92 -21.36 -13.22 -2.40
CA ALA A 92 -21.73 -12.07 -3.23
C ALA A 92 -22.91 -11.27 -2.63
N GLN A 93 -23.79 -11.92 -1.85
CA GLN A 93 -24.87 -11.24 -1.11
C GLN A 93 -24.40 -10.52 0.15
N ALA A 94 -23.20 -10.84 0.67
CA ALA A 94 -22.55 -10.10 1.75
C ALA A 94 -21.95 -8.73 1.30
N MET A 95 -22.50 -8.10 0.26
CA MET A 95 -22.27 -6.69 -0.10
C MET A 95 -22.95 -5.74 0.90
N GLN A 96 -22.76 -5.96 2.20
CA GLN A 96 -23.11 -4.94 3.19
C GLN A 96 -22.13 -3.77 3.06
N LYS A 97 -22.58 -2.70 2.39
CA LYS A 97 -22.10 -1.31 2.50
C LYS A 97 -20.57 -1.14 2.61
N GLY A 98 -19.86 -1.22 1.49
CA GLY A 98 -18.51 -0.65 1.38
C GLY A 98 -17.48 -1.18 2.39
N ASP A 99 -17.65 -2.41 2.89
CA ASP A 99 -16.64 -3.05 3.71
C ASP A 99 -15.45 -3.46 2.84
N LEU A 100 -14.31 -2.83 3.09
CA LEU A 100 -13.04 -3.13 2.43
C LEU A 100 -12.33 -4.32 3.08
N GLN A 101 -12.83 -4.85 4.20
CA GLN A 101 -12.34 -6.08 4.80
C GLN A 101 -12.81 -7.31 4.02
N GLY A 102 -11.98 -8.34 4.01
CA GLY A 102 -12.17 -9.52 3.17
C GLY A 102 -12.11 -9.19 1.68
N ARG A 103 -11.43 -8.10 1.31
CA ARG A 103 -11.30 -7.66 -0.09
C ARG A 103 -9.84 -7.54 -0.51
N ARG A 104 -9.62 -7.68 -1.82
CA ARG A 104 -8.36 -7.43 -2.50
C ARG A 104 -8.59 -6.59 -3.76
N LEU A 105 -7.59 -5.81 -4.15
CA LEU A 105 -7.53 -5.21 -5.47
C LEU A 105 -6.86 -6.19 -6.42
N VAL A 106 -7.40 -6.37 -7.63
CA VAL A 106 -6.83 -7.25 -8.65
C VAL A 106 -6.77 -6.56 -10.00
N ARG A 107 -5.72 -6.84 -10.78
CA ARG A 107 -5.54 -6.36 -12.15
C ARG A 107 -4.78 -7.38 -12.99
N VAL A 108 -5.13 -7.47 -14.27
CA VAL A 108 -4.43 -8.25 -15.28
C VAL A 108 -3.77 -7.30 -16.28
N PHE A 109 -2.46 -7.48 -16.48
CA PHE A 109 -1.65 -6.71 -17.42
C PHE A 109 -1.28 -7.58 -18.60
N GLU A 110 -1.58 -7.10 -19.80
CA GLU A 110 -1.22 -7.73 -21.07
C GLU A 110 0.10 -7.14 -21.56
N LEU A 111 1.11 -7.98 -21.82
CA LEU A 111 2.45 -7.49 -22.15
C LEU A 111 2.82 -7.70 -23.61
N GLY A 112 1.91 -8.26 -24.41
CA GLY A 112 2.06 -8.49 -25.85
C GLY A 112 2.61 -9.87 -26.16
N GLU A 113 2.99 -10.06 -27.42
CA GLU A 113 3.38 -11.36 -27.98
C GLU A 113 4.89 -11.48 -28.25
N GLY A 114 5.34 -12.73 -28.34
CA GLY A 114 6.67 -13.10 -28.79
C GLY A 114 7.83 -12.42 -28.04
N LYS A 115 8.92 -12.15 -28.76
CA LYS A 115 10.16 -11.61 -28.15
C LYS A 115 9.99 -10.22 -27.54
N GLU A 116 9.15 -9.38 -28.13
CA GLU A 116 8.88 -8.04 -27.60
C GLU A 116 8.04 -8.13 -26.33
N GLY A 117 7.00 -8.97 -26.32
CA GLY A 117 6.19 -9.22 -25.13
C GLY A 117 7.00 -9.76 -23.96
N TRP A 118 7.91 -10.71 -24.23
CA TRP A 118 8.84 -11.21 -23.22
C TRP A 118 9.74 -10.10 -22.65
N ARG A 119 10.27 -9.20 -23.49
CA ARG A 119 11.10 -8.08 -23.02
C ARG A 119 10.30 -7.09 -22.18
N ARG A 120 9.04 -6.81 -22.56
CA ARG A 120 8.13 -5.98 -21.76
C ARG A 120 7.80 -6.65 -20.43
N LEU A 121 7.56 -7.96 -20.41
CA LEU A 121 7.35 -8.75 -19.19
C LEU A 121 8.48 -8.60 -18.19
N ILE A 122 9.71 -8.91 -18.60
CA ILE A 122 10.88 -8.84 -17.71
C ILE A 122 11.08 -7.41 -17.19
N LYS A 123 10.93 -6.41 -18.06
CA LYS A 123 11.07 -5.01 -17.66
C LYS A 123 9.97 -4.58 -16.70
N PHE A 124 8.72 -4.94 -16.96
CA PHE A 124 7.57 -4.64 -16.12
C PHE A 124 7.75 -5.24 -14.72
N VAL A 125 8.01 -6.54 -14.63
CA VAL A 125 8.20 -7.24 -13.35
C VAL A 125 9.38 -6.67 -12.57
N GLY A 126 10.49 -6.33 -13.25
CA GLY A 126 11.64 -5.69 -12.60
C GLY A 126 11.31 -4.32 -12.01
N GLN A 127 10.60 -3.47 -12.75
CA GLN A 127 10.19 -2.14 -12.27
C GLN A 127 9.13 -2.22 -11.16
N VAL A 128 8.16 -3.13 -11.29
CA VAL A 128 7.16 -3.40 -10.25
C VAL A 128 7.83 -3.93 -8.97
N GLY A 129 8.86 -4.77 -9.10
CA GLY A 129 9.68 -5.22 -7.96
C GLY A 129 10.26 -4.05 -7.16
N GLN A 130 10.84 -3.06 -7.84
CA GLN A 130 11.34 -1.85 -7.18
C GLN A 130 10.23 -1.07 -6.47
N VAL A 131 9.06 -0.92 -7.11
CA VAL A 131 7.91 -0.26 -6.49
C VAL A 131 7.47 -0.97 -5.20
N ILE A 132 7.46 -2.30 -5.21
CA ILE A 132 7.09 -3.13 -4.05
C ILE A 132 8.06 -2.91 -2.89
N GLU A 133 9.36 -2.91 -3.18
CA GLU A 133 10.40 -2.62 -2.18
C GLU A 133 10.25 -1.20 -1.62
N ASP A 134 10.10 -0.20 -2.50
CA ASP A 134 9.95 1.21 -2.11
C ASP A 134 8.69 1.47 -1.27
N GLN A 135 7.61 0.73 -1.55
CA GLN A 135 6.36 0.85 -0.79
C GLN A 135 6.32 -0.04 0.46
N ASP A 136 7.24 -0.98 0.63
CA ASP A 136 7.21 -2.02 1.68
C ASP A 136 5.80 -2.62 1.80
N HIS A 137 5.26 -3.04 0.65
CA HIS A 137 3.89 -3.58 0.55
C HIS A 137 3.84 -4.63 -0.55
N HIS A 138 3.70 -5.89 -0.16
CA HIS A 138 3.98 -7.04 -1.01
C HIS A 138 2.68 -7.65 -1.57
N PRO A 139 2.39 -7.51 -2.87
CA PRO A 139 1.26 -8.15 -3.52
C PRO A 139 1.52 -9.62 -3.83
N THR A 140 0.48 -10.34 -4.22
CA THR A 140 0.59 -11.60 -4.95
C THR A 140 0.72 -11.29 -6.44
N ILE A 141 1.69 -11.92 -7.11
CA ILE A 141 1.93 -11.78 -8.54
C ILE A 141 1.87 -13.15 -9.19
N HIS A 142 1.05 -13.29 -10.22
CA HIS A 142 0.96 -14.49 -11.05
C HIS A 142 1.38 -14.14 -12.47
N ILE A 143 2.37 -14.86 -12.99
CA ILE A 143 2.89 -14.67 -14.35
C ILE A 143 2.60 -15.94 -15.12
N SER A 144 1.91 -15.82 -16.25
CA SER A 144 1.60 -16.97 -17.10
C SER A 144 1.56 -16.56 -18.57
N SER A 145 1.57 -17.57 -19.43
CA SER A 145 1.10 -17.39 -20.79
C SER A 145 -0.41 -17.09 -20.77
N PHE A 146 -0.95 -16.46 -21.82
CA PHE A 146 -2.40 -16.29 -21.95
C PHE A 146 -3.12 -17.63 -22.14
N SER A 147 -2.52 -18.59 -22.86
CA SER A 147 -3.11 -19.91 -23.10
C SER A 147 -3.36 -20.69 -21.80
N ASP A 148 -2.47 -20.50 -20.82
CA ASP A 148 -2.51 -21.26 -19.56
C ASP A 148 -3.11 -20.42 -18.42
N TYR A 149 -3.53 -19.18 -18.71
CA TYR A 149 -4.12 -18.29 -17.73
C TYR A 149 -5.54 -18.75 -17.37
N ILE A 150 -5.71 -19.14 -16.11
CA ILE A 150 -7.00 -19.42 -15.50
C ILE A 150 -7.22 -18.35 -14.43
N SER A 151 -8.23 -17.50 -14.64
CA SER A 151 -8.50 -16.45 -13.67
C SER A 151 -9.01 -17.05 -12.36
N ARG A 152 -8.39 -16.66 -11.25
CA ARG A 152 -8.82 -17.01 -9.89
C ARG A 152 -9.79 -15.97 -9.31
N SER A 153 -10.29 -15.10 -10.16
CA SER A 153 -11.08 -13.94 -9.78
C SER A 153 -12.37 -13.92 -10.58
N PRO A 154 -13.54 -14.08 -9.92
CA PRO A 154 -14.83 -14.04 -10.61
C PRO A 154 -15.05 -12.77 -11.43
N SER A 155 -14.55 -11.62 -10.95
CA SER A 155 -14.68 -10.34 -11.66
C SER A 155 -13.84 -10.24 -12.95
N LEU A 156 -12.88 -11.15 -13.12
CA LEU A 156 -11.96 -11.21 -14.25
C LEU A 156 -12.30 -12.35 -15.22
N LEU A 157 -13.38 -13.11 -15.00
CA LEU A 157 -13.82 -14.15 -15.93
C LEU A 157 -14.17 -13.58 -17.32
N SER A 158 -14.64 -12.33 -17.39
CA SER A 158 -14.89 -11.63 -18.66
C SER A 158 -13.63 -11.33 -19.47
N PHE A 159 -12.48 -11.23 -18.80
CA PHE A 159 -11.18 -11.10 -19.46
C PHE A 159 -10.79 -12.42 -20.13
N GLN A 160 -11.08 -13.56 -19.50
CA GLN A 160 -10.74 -14.88 -20.04
C GLN A 160 -11.59 -15.27 -21.26
N THR A 161 -12.80 -14.72 -21.39
CA THR A 161 -13.69 -14.98 -22.54
C THR A 161 -13.43 -14.07 -23.73
N GLN A 162 -12.53 -13.09 -23.62
CA GLN A 162 -12.09 -12.29 -24.76
C GLN A 162 -11.11 -13.09 -25.63
N THR A 163 -11.67 -13.75 -26.64
CA THR A 163 -10.97 -14.56 -27.65
C THR A 163 -10.10 -13.77 -28.65
N GLN A 164 -9.77 -12.50 -28.36
CA GLN A 164 -9.09 -11.59 -29.27
C GLN A 164 -7.87 -10.87 -28.66
N SER A 165 -7.39 -11.25 -27.48
CA SER A 165 -6.15 -10.65 -26.97
C SER A 165 -4.96 -11.15 -27.81
N GLN A 166 -4.20 -10.22 -28.39
CA GLN A 166 -2.96 -10.50 -29.12
C GLN A 166 -1.76 -10.53 -28.14
N THR A 167 -1.96 -11.10 -26.95
CA THR A 167 -0.93 -11.16 -25.92
C THR A 167 -0.59 -12.60 -25.60
N ASP A 168 0.70 -12.90 -25.57
CA ASP A 168 1.21 -14.19 -25.10
C ASP A 168 1.45 -14.14 -23.60
N TYR A 169 1.84 -12.98 -23.06
CA TYR A 169 2.32 -12.84 -21.68
C TYR A 169 1.39 -11.99 -20.83
N ILE A 170 1.04 -12.53 -19.68
CA ILE A 170 0.16 -11.87 -18.73
C ILE A 170 0.77 -11.84 -17.35
N VAL A 171 0.53 -10.74 -16.65
CA VAL A 171 0.78 -10.60 -15.23
C VAL A 171 -0.53 -10.25 -14.53
N GLU A 172 -1.00 -11.13 -13.66
CA GLU A 172 -2.05 -10.80 -12.68
C GLU A 172 -1.38 -10.34 -11.39
N LEU A 173 -1.84 -9.19 -10.87
CA LEU A 173 -1.41 -8.66 -9.59
C LEU A 173 -2.62 -8.52 -8.68
N SER A 174 -2.50 -9.05 -7.47
CA SER A 174 -3.50 -8.93 -6.40
C SER A 174 -2.88 -8.35 -5.13
N THR A 175 -3.50 -7.35 -4.51
CA THR A 175 -2.99 -6.71 -3.30
C THR A 175 -4.08 -6.44 -2.26
N HIS A 176 -3.71 -6.65 -1.00
CA HIS A 176 -4.50 -6.32 0.17
C HIS A 176 -3.57 -6.13 1.38
N THR A 177 -4.06 -5.48 2.43
CA THR A 177 -3.36 -5.34 3.70
C THR A 177 -3.78 -6.45 4.66
N HIS A 178 -2.83 -7.28 5.12
CA HIS A 178 -3.11 -8.38 6.05
C HIS A 178 -3.62 -7.92 7.42
N THR A 179 -3.10 -6.80 7.95
CA THR A 179 -3.40 -6.30 9.30
C THR A 179 -3.76 -4.80 9.27
N PRO A 180 -4.94 -4.43 8.73
CA PRO A 180 -5.28 -3.03 8.58
C PRO A 180 -5.61 -2.38 9.93
N LEU A 181 -5.38 -1.07 10.02
CA LEU A 181 -5.85 -0.24 11.12
C LEU A 181 -7.34 0.07 10.95
N PRO A 182 -8.12 0.16 12.04
CA PRO A 182 -9.55 0.48 11.98
C PRO A 182 -9.80 1.83 11.32
N PRO A 183 -10.91 2.04 10.61
CA PRO A 183 -11.22 3.32 9.97
C PRO A 183 -11.32 4.46 11.02
N TYR A 184 -11.19 5.71 10.56
CA TYR A 184 -11.37 6.88 11.41
C TYR A 184 -12.66 7.61 11.02
N PRO A 185 -13.52 8.03 11.97
CA PRO A 185 -13.39 7.88 13.43
C PRO A 185 -13.46 6.42 13.88
N LEU A 186 -12.80 6.11 15.00
CA LEU A 186 -12.72 4.74 15.53
C LEU A 186 -14.13 4.19 15.82
N PRO A 187 -14.43 2.94 15.42
CA PRO A 187 -15.71 2.34 15.72
C PRO A 187 -15.91 2.18 17.24
N ALA A 188 -17.15 2.38 17.70
CA ALA A 188 -17.51 2.34 19.12
C ALA A 188 -17.34 0.96 19.79
N LYS A 189 -17.17 -0.11 19.01
CA LYS A 189 -16.89 -1.47 19.49
C LYS A 189 -15.73 -2.05 18.67
N GLY A 190 -14.70 -2.52 19.39
CA GLY A 190 -13.48 -3.09 18.82
C GLY A 190 -13.67 -4.53 18.35
N ASN A 191 -14.13 -4.70 17.11
CA ASN A 191 -13.95 -5.98 16.43
C ASN A 191 -12.49 -6.10 15.97
N LYS A 192 -11.95 -7.32 16.00
CA LYS A 192 -10.63 -7.59 15.41
C LYS A 192 -10.69 -7.26 13.92
N MET A 193 -9.70 -6.50 13.45
CA MET A 193 -9.58 -6.14 12.04
C MET A 193 -9.24 -7.39 11.23
N ARG A 194 -9.93 -7.58 10.11
CA ARG A 194 -9.63 -8.61 9.11
C ARG A 194 -8.79 -8.02 7.97
N PRO A 195 -8.06 -8.85 7.21
CA PRO A 195 -7.37 -8.40 6.00
C PRO A 195 -8.29 -7.60 5.09
N GLY A 196 -7.78 -6.62 4.36
CA GLY A 196 -8.61 -5.77 3.51
C GLY A 196 -7.85 -4.69 2.77
N VAL A 197 -8.57 -3.92 1.96
CA VAL A 197 -7.99 -2.86 1.13
C VAL A 197 -7.82 -1.56 1.93
N THR A 198 -6.62 -0.99 1.87
CA THR A 198 -6.23 0.27 2.52
C THR A 198 -5.64 1.26 1.50
N GLY A 199 -5.24 2.43 1.98
CA GLY A 199 -4.52 3.41 1.15
C GLY A 199 -3.16 2.91 0.64
N LYS A 200 -2.51 1.95 1.31
CA LYS A 200 -1.29 1.30 0.80
C LYS A 200 -1.55 0.53 -0.49
N ASP A 201 -2.65 -0.22 -0.52
CA ASP A 201 -3.06 -1.02 -1.68
C ASP A 201 -3.36 -0.13 -2.90
N ILE A 202 -4.11 0.96 -2.68
CA ILE A 202 -4.40 1.95 -3.72
C ILE A 202 -3.12 2.60 -4.23
N LYS A 203 -2.24 3.03 -3.34
CA LYS A 203 -0.99 3.70 -3.72
C LYS A 203 -0.05 2.77 -4.48
N LEU A 204 0.02 1.49 -4.08
CA LEU A 204 0.76 0.47 -4.81
C LEU A 204 0.18 0.31 -6.22
N ALA A 205 -1.14 0.13 -6.34
CA ALA A 205 -1.82 0.00 -7.62
C ALA A 205 -1.56 1.20 -8.54
N GLN A 206 -1.63 2.43 -8.02
CA GLN A 206 -1.33 3.65 -8.78
C GLN A 206 0.11 3.65 -9.32
N LYS A 207 1.09 3.27 -8.50
CA LYS A 207 2.50 3.21 -8.91
C LYS A 207 2.76 2.13 -9.95
N VAL A 208 2.10 0.98 -9.83
CA VAL A 208 2.17 -0.08 -10.85
C VAL A 208 1.56 0.39 -12.17
N GLU A 209 0.45 1.12 -12.13
CA GLU A 209 -0.17 1.72 -13.32
C GLU A 209 0.75 2.73 -14.01
N GLU A 210 1.47 3.57 -13.25
CA GLU A 210 2.49 4.48 -13.82
C GLU A 210 3.56 3.69 -14.59
N VAL A 211 4.07 2.60 -14.01
CA VAL A 211 5.06 1.72 -14.64
C VAL A 211 4.50 1.09 -15.92
N TYR A 212 3.27 0.57 -15.87
CA TYR A 212 2.63 -0.04 -17.03
C TYR A 212 2.39 0.98 -18.16
N GLY A 213 1.87 2.16 -17.82
CA GLY A 213 1.66 3.25 -18.76
C GLY A 213 2.95 3.71 -19.44
N GLU A 214 4.06 3.77 -18.72
CA GLU A 214 5.38 4.07 -19.30
C GLU A 214 5.89 3.01 -20.27
N LEU A 215 5.53 1.74 -20.08
CA LEU A 215 5.98 0.65 -20.95
C LEU A 215 5.18 0.56 -22.23
N VAL A 216 3.87 0.77 -22.14
CA VAL A 216 2.96 0.72 -23.29
C VAL A 216 2.97 2.04 -24.06
N GLY A 217 2.97 3.19 -23.38
CA GLY A 217 2.92 4.52 -23.99
C GLY A 217 4.20 4.95 -24.74
N LYS A 218 5.34 4.28 -24.54
CA LYS A 218 6.60 4.57 -25.26
C LYS A 218 6.62 4.00 -26.70
N VAL A 219 5.53 3.42 -27.19
CA VAL A 219 5.48 2.72 -28.49
C VAL A 219 4.76 3.52 -29.60
N GLU A 220 4.06 4.61 -29.29
CA GLU A 220 3.33 5.40 -30.30
C GLU A 220 3.97 6.78 -30.59
N VAL A 221 5.10 6.79 -31.30
CA VAL A 221 5.42 7.87 -32.27
C VAL A 221 6.28 7.27 -33.39
N LYS A 222 5.64 6.73 -34.41
CA LYS A 222 6.20 6.76 -35.77
C LYS A 222 5.37 7.79 -36.51
N GLU A 223 5.89 9.01 -36.61
CA GLU A 223 5.38 9.97 -37.60
C GLU A 223 5.60 9.37 -38.99
N GLU A 224 4.52 9.32 -39.77
CA GLU A 224 4.55 9.05 -41.23
C GLU A 224 5.14 10.23 -41.99
#